data_AF-A0AA88X6D7-F1
#
_entry.id   AF-A0AA88X6D7-F1
#
_cell.length_a   1.000
_cell.length_b   1.000
_cell.length_c   1.000
_cell.angle_alpha   90.00
_cell.angle_beta   90.00
_cell.angle_gamma   90.00
#
_symmetry.space_group_name_H-M   'P 1'
#
loop_
_entity.id
_entity.type
_entity.pdbx_description
1 polymer ?
#
loop_
_entity_poly.entity_id
_entity_poly.type
_entity_poly.pdbx_seq_one_letter_code
_entity_poly.pdbx_strand_id
1 'polypeptide(L)'
;MKVTGSLSAETEVCVPVSEAWDIYGSGKVVGVVVPKLFKQIDVVSGDGSPGTILEVTFHPGGPPTYQEIIHTVDNEKMVKEIDIYKGGFLDLGFNLFGSVGIS
;
A
#
# COMPACT_ATOMS: atom_id res chain seq x y z
N MET A 1 -19.11 10.76 18.53
CA MET A 1 -18.64 11.63 17.43
C MET A 1 -17.72 10.81 16.56
N LYS A 2 -17.90 10.79 15.23
CA LYS A 2 -16.97 10.16 14.30
C LYS A 2 -15.92 11.21 13.95
N VAL A 3 -14.65 10.97 14.29
CA VAL A 3 -13.54 11.86 13.90
C VAL A 3 -12.98 11.35 12.58
N THR A 4 -12.93 12.21 11.58
CA THR A 4 -12.37 11.93 10.26
C THR A 4 -11.17 12.85 10.03
N GLY A 5 -10.08 12.29 9.51
CA GLY A 5 -8.88 13.04 9.13
C GLY A 5 -8.29 12.46 7.85
N SER A 6 -7.48 13.26 7.16
CA SER A 6 -6.68 12.83 6.01
C SER A 6 -5.22 13.21 6.22
N LEU A 7 -4.32 12.37 5.68
CA LEU A 7 -2.88 12.62 5.65
C LEU A 7 -2.41 12.39 4.22
N SER A 8 -1.63 13.32 3.68
CA SER A 8 -0.92 13.18 2.41
C SER A 8 0.57 13.39 2.64
N ALA A 9 1.39 12.61 1.96
CA ALA A 9 2.84 12.75 1.97
C ALA A 9 3.35 12.56 0.54
N GLU A 10 4.28 13.42 0.14
CA GLU A 10 4.94 13.37 -1.16
C GLU A 10 6.43 13.15 -0.92
N THR A 11 7.06 12.32 -1.73
CA THR A 11 8.50 12.08 -1.68
C THR A 11 9.06 12.07 -3.10
N GLU A 12 10.16 12.78 -3.30
CA GLU A 12 10.87 12.75 -4.58
C GLU A 12 11.71 11.47 -4.64
N VAL A 13 11.69 10.78 -5.79
CA VAL A 13 12.46 9.56 -6.03
C VAL A 13 13.42 9.79 -7.19
N CYS A 14 14.69 9.40 -7.04
CA CYS A 14 15.72 9.59 -8.07
C CYS A 14 15.73 8.45 -9.12
N VAL A 15 14.56 7.97 -9.51
CA VAL A 15 14.39 6.93 -10.54
C VAL A 15 13.34 7.36 -11.56
N PRO A 16 13.37 6.85 -12.80
CA PRO A 16 12.33 7.12 -13.79
C PRO A 16 10.94 6.76 -13.27
N VAL A 17 9.95 7.58 -13.63
CA VAL A 17 8.54 7.39 -13.25
C VAL A 17 8.02 5.99 -13.62
N SER A 18 8.39 5.48 -14.81
CA SER A 18 8.04 4.13 -15.24
C SER A 18 8.65 3.03 -14.37
N GLU A 19 9.91 3.19 -13.94
CA GLU A 19 10.56 2.22 -13.05
C GLU A 19 9.93 2.24 -11.66
N ALA A 20 9.65 3.44 -11.13
CA ALA A 20 8.95 3.57 -9.86
C ALA A 20 7.55 2.91 -9.93
N TRP A 21 6.83 3.14 -11.03
CA TRP A 21 5.50 2.56 -11.25
C TRP A 21 5.53 1.04 -11.49
N ASP A 22 6.49 0.52 -12.25
CA ASP A 22 6.65 -0.92 -12.46
C ASP A 22 6.87 -1.67 -11.15
N ILE A 23 7.56 -1.02 -10.21
CA ILE A 23 7.67 -1.55 -8.86
C ILE A 23 6.32 -1.34 -8.14
N TYR A 24 5.90 -0.11 -7.80
CA TYR A 24 4.75 0.15 -6.92
C TYR A 24 3.36 -0.31 -7.44
N GLY A 25 3.11 -0.10 -8.73
CA GLY A 25 1.80 -0.19 -9.38
C GLY A 25 1.46 -1.58 -9.91
N SER A 26 2.45 -2.43 -10.19
CA SER A 26 2.20 -3.74 -10.81
C SER A 26 1.58 -4.79 -9.89
N GLY A 27 1.40 -4.49 -8.59
CA GLY A 27 0.96 -5.46 -7.58
C GLY A 27 1.90 -6.66 -7.41
N LYS A 28 3.01 -6.70 -8.16
CA LYS A 28 4.11 -7.67 -8.04
C LYS A 28 5.10 -7.28 -6.94
N VAL A 29 4.76 -6.29 -6.13
CA VAL A 29 5.59 -5.79 -5.03
C VAL A 29 5.70 -6.84 -3.94
N VAL A 30 6.78 -7.61 -4.00
CA VAL A 30 7.35 -8.30 -2.85
C VAL A 30 8.56 -7.47 -2.41
N GLY A 31 8.42 -6.71 -1.32
CA GLY A 31 9.54 -6.31 -0.45
C GLY A 31 10.49 -5.17 -0.88
N VAL A 32 10.44 -4.64 -2.11
CA VAL A 32 11.47 -3.65 -2.57
C VAL A 32 11.10 -2.19 -2.29
N VAL A 33 9.83 -1.92 -2.03
CA VAL A 33 9.26 -0.59 -2.22
C VAL A 33 9.49 0.36 -1.06
N VAL A 34 9.48 -0.16 0.18
CA VAL A 34 9.93 0.60 1.35
C VAL A 34 10.62 -0.31 2.35
N PRO A 35 11.82 -0.87 2.03
CA PRO A 35 12.52 -1.83 2.89
C PRO A 35 12.94 -1.25 4.25
N LYS A 36 12.76 0.06 4.48
CA LYS A 36 12.92 0.68 5.80
C LYS A 36 11.66 0.60 6.67
N LEU A 37 10.48 0.51 6.06
CA LEU A 37 9.17 0.52 6.74
C LEU A 37 8.57 -0.88 6.80
N PHE A 38 8.62 -1.62 5.70
CA PHE A 38 8.03 -2.95 5.58
C PHE A 38 9.10 -4.03 5.59
N LYS A 39 8.91 -5.00 6.47
CA LYS A 39 9.74 -6.21 6.55
C LYS A 39 9.39 -7.18 5.43
N GLN A 40 8.09 -7.33 5.13
CA GLN A 40 7.59 -8.33 4.19
C GLN A 40 6.24 -7.90 3.62
N ILE A 41 6.00 -8.25 2.37
CA ILE A 41 4.71 -8.10 1.68
C ILE A 41 4.46 -9.42 0.96
N ASP A 42 3.37 -10.09 1.33
CA ASP A 42 2.96 -11.37 0.75
C ASP A 42 1.63 -11.24 0.01
N VAL A 43 1.51 -11.90 -1.13
CA VAL A 43 0.22 -12.02 -1.84
C VAL A 43 -0.59 -13.14 -1.19
N VAL A 44 -1.70 -12.80 -0.55
CA VAL A 44 -2.61 -13.77 0.07
C VAL A 44 -3.55 -14.37 -0.99
N SER A 45 -4.02 -13.53 -1.92
CA SER A 45 -4.90 -13.93 -3.01
C SER A 45 -4.82 -12.91 -4.15
N GLY A 46 -4.93 -13.36 -5.40
CA GLY A 46 -4.88 -12.51 -6.59
C GLY A 46 -3.53 -12.53 -7.30
N ASP A 47 -3.37 -11.60 -8.23
CA ASP A 47 -2.24 -11.55 -9.18
C ASP A 47 -1.58 -10.16 -9.26
N GLY A 48 -1.99 -9.23 -8.39
CA GLY A 48 -1.57 -7.84 -8.38
C GLY A 48 -2.59 -6.87 -8.99
N SER A 49 -3.67 -7.37 -9.60
CA SER A 49 -4.78 -6.56 -10.12
C SER A 49 -5.84 -6.22 -9.05
N PRO A 50 -6.82 -5.35 -9.35
CA PRO A 50 -7.97 -5.11 -8.47
C PRO A 50 -8.62 -6.40 -7.94
N GLY A 51 -8.84 -6.45 -6.63
CA GLY A 51 -9.29 -7.64 -5.90
C GLY A 51 -8.15 -8.45 -5.26
N THR A 52 -6.88 -8.14 -5.58
CA THR A 52 -5.73 -8.74 -4.91
C THR A 52 -5.67 -8.32 -3.46
N ILE A 53 -5.36 -9.29 -2.59
CA ILE A 53 -5.17 -9.11 -1.16
C ILE A 53 -3.68 -9.28 -0.85
N LEU A 54 -3.10 -8.26 -0.22
CA LEU A 54 -1.72 -8.27 0.26
C LEU A 54 -1.70 -8.31 1.79
N GLU A 55 -0.78 -9.09 2.36
CA GLU A 55 -0.43 -9.04 3.78
C GLU A 55 0.90 -8.30 3.94
N VAL A 56 0.87 -7.20 4.69
CA VAL A 56 2.00 -6.31 4.88
C VAL A 56 2.46 -6.37 6.33
N THR A 57 3.73 -6.70 6.53
CA THR A 57 4.37 -6.79 7.84
C THR A 57 5.38 -5.65 7.99
N PHE A 58 5.28 -4.87 9.07
CA PHE A 58 6.22 -3.79 9.34
C PHE A 58 7.53 -4.29 9.96
N HIS A 59 8.58 -3.48 9.86
CA HIS A 59 9.74 -3.64 10.73
C HIS A 59 9.38 -3.41 12.21
N PRO A 60 10.18 -3.97 13.15
CA PRO A 60 9.98 -3.73 14.58
C PRO A 60 9.89 -2.24 14.91
N GLY A 61 8.89 -1.85 15.71
CA GLY A 61 8.59 -0.45 16.03
C GLY A 61 7.35 0.11 15.31
N GLY A 62 6.82 -0.60 14.30
CA GLY A 62 5.51 -0.35 13.70
C GLY A 62 4.39 -1.26 14.25
N PRO A 63 3.17 -1.13 13.71
CA PRO A 63 2.09 -2.11 13.92
C PRO A 63 2.55 -3.51 13.47
N PRO A 64 1.96 -4.61 13.96
CA PRO A 64 2.44 -5.95 13.61
C PRO A 64 2.29 -6.25 12.12
N THR A 65 1.05 -6.45 11.67
CA THR A 65 0.71 -6.86 10.30
C THR A 65 -0.68 -6.33 9.96
N TYR A 66 -0.92 -5.99 8.70
CA TYR A 66 -2.25 -5.67 8.19
C TYR A 66 -2.48 -6.30 6.82
N GLN A 67 -3.75 -6.44 6.45
CA GLN A 67 -4.16 -6.86 5.11
C GLN A 67 -4.82 -5.70 4.37
N GLU A 68 -4.39 -5.49 3.14
CA GLU A 68 -4.95 -4.52 2.22
C GLU A 68 -5.56 -5.21 1.00
N ILE A 69 -6.62 -4.63 0.46
CA ILE A 69 -7.22 -5.04 -0.81
C ILE A 69 -6.99 -3.94 -1.85
N ILE A 70 -6.58 -4.33 -3.05
CA ILE A 70 -6.40 -3.41 -4.17
C ILE A 70 -7.77 -3.16 -4.82
N HIS A 71 -8.18 -1.89 -4.90
CA HIS A 71 -9.42 -1.50 -5.57
C HIS A 71 -9.18 -1.04 -7.01
N THR A 72 -8.10 -0.28 -7.21
CA THR A 72 -7.82 0.35 -8.48
C THR A 72 -6.33 0.27 -8.76
N VAL A 73 -5.98 -0.05 -10.01
CA VAL A 73 -4.64 0.13 -10.58
C VAL A 73 -4.83 0.83 -11.93
N ASP A 74 -4.60 2.13 -11.97
CA ASP A 74 -4.66 2.95 -13.17
C ASP A 74 -3.24 3.18 -13.69
N ASN A 75 -2.88 2.46 -14.76
CA ASN A 75 -1.53 2.56 -15.35
C ASN A 75 -1.32 3.83 -16.18
N GLU A 76 -2.39 4.48 -16.64
CA GLU A 76 -2.28 5.73 -17.40
C GLU A 76 -2.00 6.90 -16.46
N LYS A 77 -2.73 6.93 -15.33
CA LYS A 77 -2.53 7.95 -14.28
C LYS A 77 -1.46 7.58 -13.27
N MET A 78 -0.97 6.34 -13.30
CA MET A 78 -0.04 5.79 -12.32
C MET A 78 -0.56 5.96 -10.88
N VAL A 79 -1.82 5.56 -10.67
CA VAL A 79 -2.51 5.62 -9.37
C VAL A 79 -2.97 4.23 -8.94
N LYS A 80 -2.70 3.89 -7.69
CA LYS A 80 -3.20 2.69 -7.02
C LYS A 80 -4.01 3.07 -5.79
N GLU A 81 -5.19 2.48 -5.66
CA GLU A 81 -6.09 2.69 -4.51
C GLU A 81 -6.26 1.38 -3.75
N ILE A 82 -6.20 1.47 -2.42
CA ILE A 82 -6.27 0.33 -1.51
C ILE A 82 -7.16 0.64 -0.31
N ASP A 83 -7.73 -0.41 0.28
CA ASP A 83 -8.33 -0.36 1.61
C ASP A 83 -7.62 -1.31 2.56
N ILE A 84 -7.36 -0.85 3.78
CA ILE A 84 -6.97 -1.74 4.87
C ILE A 84 -8.26 -2.29 5.44
N TYR A 85 -8.44 -3.62 5.40
CA TYR A 85 -9.67 -4.25 5.89
C TYR A 85 -9.44 -5.21 7.07
N LYS A 86 -8.17 -5.51 7.43
CA LYS A 86 -7.84 -6.30 8.62
C LYS A 86 -6.50 -5.88 9.24
N GLY A 87 -6.43 -5.87 10.57
CA GLY A 87 -5.18 -5.74 11.32
C GLY A 87 -4.61 -4.32 11.39
N GLY A 88 -3.36 -4.22 11.84
CA GLY A 88 -2.61 -2.98 11.95
C GLY A 88 -3.35 -1.89 12.71
N PHE A 89 -3.63 -0.78 12.04
CA PHE A 89 -4.33 0.35 12.65
C PHE A 89 -5.83 0.09 12.88
N LEU A 90 -6.45 -0.87 12.19
CA LEU A 90 -7.86 -1.20 12.46
C LEU A 90 -8.03 -1.80 13.85
N ASP A 91 -7.05 -2.58 14.31
CA ASP A 91 -7.06 -3.16 15.66
C ASP A 91 -6.95 -2.09 16.76
N LEU A 92 -6.52 -0.88 16.38
CA LEU A 92 -6.48 0.31 17.23
C LEU A 92 -7.77 1.17 17.13
N GLY A 93 -8.78 0.71 16.38
CA GLY A 93 -10.08 1.37 16.22
C GLY A 93 -10.16 2.40 15.07
N PHE A 94 -9.13 2.48 14.21
CA PHE A 94 -9.16 3.34 13.03
C PHE A 94 -9.93 2.68 11.88
N ASN A 95 -10.40 3.50 10.94
CA ASN A 95 -10.83 3.06 9.61
C ASN A 95 -9.95 3.80 8.60
N LEU A 96 -9.29 3.10 7.68
CA LEU A 96 -8.27 3.68 6.80
C LEU A 96 -8.54 3.32 5.33
N PHE A 97 -8.51 4.35 4.49
CA PHE A 97 -8.49 4.28 3.03
C PHE A 97 -7.18 4.90 2.55
N GLY A 98 -6.55 4.33 1.53
CA GLY A 98 -5.28 4.79 0.98
C GLY A 98 -5.30 4.95 -0.53
N SER A 99 -4.67 6.01 -1.04
CA SER A 99 -4.34 6.18 -2.45
C SER A 99 -2.88 6.54 -2.58
N VAL A 100 -2.19 5.91 -3.51
CA VAL A 100 -0.78 6.16 -3.84
C VAL A 100 -0.69 6.46 -5.32
N GLY A 101 -0.09 7.59 -5.67
CA GLY A 101 0.19 7.98 -7.04
C GLY A 101 1.69 8.24 -7.25
N ILE A 102 2.16 8.05 -8.48
CA ILE A 102 3.47 8.49 -8.94
C ILE A 102 3.22 9.46 -10.10
N SER A 103 3.78 10.67 -10.02
CA SER A 103 3.59 11.76 -10.99
C SER A 103 4.90 12.31 -11.50
#